data_AF-A0A8T3P0Z1-F1
#
_entry.id   AF-A0A8T3P0Z1-F1
#
_cell.length_a   1.000
_cell.length_b   1.000
_cell.length_c   1.000
_cell.angle_alpha   90.00
_cell.angle_beta   90.00
_cell.angle_gamma   90.00
#
_symmetry.space_group_name_H-M   'P 1'
#
loop_
_entity.id
_entity.type
_entity.pdbx_description
1 polymer ?
#
loop_
_entity_poly.entity_id
_entity_poly.type
_entity_poly.pdbx_seq_one_letter_code
_entity_poly.pdbx_strand_id
1 'polypeptide(L)'
;MAGNVFRNVTLKALAATALLGAAQVNAAAVFDISDTQWVSLGGGVRTSFAAVEDGAGADGDDYSNDFNLDNARIYINGQFHEYVKFEFNTECVFCGNADLQEYTVLDAIAKFEFSPAVNIWAGRMLVPADRAEMSGPFYANTYDFNRTPFYPADFSTDFGAGGAGVYGRDHGVNFWGAAGPLQYVFGVFDGLRNASNVDDNLLYGARVAYNFWDVEKNPGYYTSSTYYGQGGDILTMAYAAQYQEDGAGTAGAPADFLGMSADLLMEKTLGGAGVITV
;
A
#
# COMPACT_ATOMS: atom_id res chain seq x y z
N MET A 1 59.08 -31.35 8.87
CA MET A 1 58.87 -29.89 8.81
C MET A 1 57.44 -29.68 8.36
N ALA A 2 56.68 -28.93 9.19
CA ALA A 2 55.33 -28.34 9.04
C ALA A 2 54.48 -28.73 7.82
N GLY A 3 53.20 -29.10 7.89
CA GLY A 3 52.17 -28.91 8.93
C GLY A 3 50.84 -28.64 8.19
N ASN A 4 49.79 -29.39 8.54
CA ASN A 4 48.39 -29.26 8.07
C ASN A 4 47.89 -27.80 8.04
N VAL A 5 46.89 -27.49 7.19
CA VAL A 5 45.53 -27.05 7.62
C VAL A 5 44.56 -27.14 6.42
N PHE A 6 43.63 -28.10 6.47
CA PHE A 6 42.33 -27.98 5.82
C PHE A 6 41.60 -26.79 6.48
N ARG A 7 41.36 -25.72 5.74
CA ARG A 7 40.63 -24.55 6.26
C ARG A 7 39.15 -24.70 5.89
N ASN A 8 38.40 -25.33 6.78
CA ASN A 8 36.94 -25.21 6.82
C ASN A 8 36.61 -23.73 7.07
N VAL A 9 36.18 -23.01 6.03
CA VAL A 9 35.58 -21.68 6.19
C VAL A 9 34.09 -21.92 6.40
N THR A 10 33.72 -22.10 7.67
CA THR A 10 32.34 -21.98 8.11
C THR A 10 31.97 -20.50 8.00
N LEU A 11 31.33 -20.10 6.90
CA LEU A 11 30.80 -18.75 6.73
C LEU A 11 29.65 -18.58 7.72
N LYS A 12 29.92 -17.92 8.85
CA LYS A 12 28.90 -17.51 9.80
C LYS A 12 28.27 -16.24 9.24
N ALA A 13 27.14 -16.39 8.54
CA ALA A 13 26.29 -15.26 8.18
C ALA A 13 25.86 -14.55 9.47
N LEU A 14 26.35 -13.33 9.68
CA LEU A 14 25.90 -12.46 10.74
C LEU A 14 25.08 -11.34 10.06
N ALA A 15 23.80 -11.60 9.84
CA ALA A 15 22.86 -10.55 9.47
C ALA A 15 22.65 -9.66 10.71
N ALA A 16 23.43 -8.59 10.82
CA ALA A 16 23.19 -7.54 11.80
C ALA A 16 22.13 -6.60 11.24
N THR A 17 20.86 -7.02 11.28
CA THR A 17 19.73 -6.12 11.01
C THR A 17 19.59 -5.17 12.18
N ALA A 18 20.23 -4.00 12.10
CA ALA A 18 19.86 -2.90 12.96
C ALA A 18 18.47 -2.42 12.50
N LEU A 19 17.43 -2.87 13.20
CA LEU A 19 16.09 -2.28 13.13
C LEU A 19 16.17 -0.87 13.72
N LEU A 20 16.71 0.08 12.94
CA LEU A 20 16.35 1.48 13.09
C LEU A 20 14.86 1.53 12.75
N GLY A 21 14.02 1.67 13.78
CA GLY A 21 12.59 1.87 13.56
C GLY A 21 12.41 2.97 12.53
N ALA A 22 11.74 2.64 11.41
CA ALA A 22 11.40 3.64 10.41
C ALA A 22 10.50 4.68 11.09
N ALA A 23 11.08 5.80 11.51
CA ALA A 23 10.31 6.93 11.98
C ALA A 23 9.64 7.54 10.77
N GLN A 24 8.41 7.11 10.48
CA GLN A 24 7.58 7.72 9.45
C GLN A 24 7.10 9.07 9.98
N VAL A 25 7.73 10.16 9.53
CA VAL A 25 7.30 11.51 9.86
C VAL A 25 6.21 11.91 8.87
N ASN A 26 4.97 11.77 9.29
CA ASN A 26 3.83 12.39 8.61
C ASN A 26 3.56 13.72 9.30
N ALA A 27 3.89 14.83 8.63
CA ALA A 27 3.49 16.16 9.07
C ALA A 27 2.27 16.59 8.25
N ALA A 28 1.23 17.08 8.91
CA ALA A 28 0.06 17.66 8.25
C ALA A 28 -0.24 19.04 8.84
N ALA A 29 -0.41 20.03 7.97
CA ALA A 29 -0.98 21.33 8.30
C ALA A 29 -2.45 21.34 7.88
N VAL A 30 -3.34 21.79 8.75
CA VAL A 30 -4.77 21.91 8.47
C VAL A 30 -5.13 23.40 8.41
N PHE A 31 -5.84 23.78 7.35
CA PHE A 31 -6.37 25.11 7.11
C PHE A 31 -7.89 25.04 7.18
N ASP A 32 -8.44 25.43 8.32
CA ASP A 32 -9.88 25.40 8.58
C ASP A 32 -10.53 26.73 8.17
N ILE A 33 -11.61 26.63 7.38
CA ILE A 33 -12.51 27.74 7.07
C ILE A 33 -13.75 27.65 7.96
N SER A 34 -14.26 26.44 8.19
CA SER A 34 -15.32 26.10 9.13
C SER A 34 -15.28 24.61 9.48
N ASP A 35 -16.17 24.15 10.36
CA ASP A 35 -16.31 22.74 10.74
C ASP A 35 -16.55 21.78 9.55
N THR A 36 -17.07 22.29 8.44
CA THR A 36 -17.36 21.48 7.23
C THR A 36 -16.56 21.91 6.02
N GLN A 37 -15.64 22.86 6.18
CA GLN A 37 -14.83 23.39 5.11
C GLN A 37 -13.38 23.52 5.57
N TRP A 38 -12.54 22.62 5.09
CA TRP A 38 -11.13 22.57 5.46
C TRP A 38 -10.30 21.99 4.33
N VAL A 39 -9.01 22.34 4.32
CA VAL A 39 -8.00 21.72 3.48
C VAL A 39 -6.83 21.34 4.36
N SER A 40 -6.31 20.12 4.22
CA SER A 40 -5.07 19.70 4.86
C SER A 40 -4.00 19.43 3.82
N LEU A 41 -2.77 19.83 4.15
CA LEU A 41 -1.57 19.55 3.39
C LEU A 41 -0.66 18.70 4.26
N GLY A 42 -0.33 17.51 3.79
CA GLY A 42 0.62 16.62 4.45
C GLY A 42 1.76 16.21 3.54
N GLY A 43 2.76 15.59 4.14
CA GLY A 43 3.85 14.95 3.41
C GLY A 43 4.28 13.65 4.07
N GLY A 44 4.72 12.71 3.24
CA GLY A 44 5.34 11.46 3.68
C GLY A 44 6.65 11.25 2.94
N VAL A 45 7.68 10.77 3.63
CA VAL A 45 8.98 10.43 3.04
C VAL A 45 9.48 9.11 3.59
N ARG A 46 10.08 8.28 2.73
CA ARG A 46 10.83 7.09 3.14
C ARG A 46 12.23 7.14 2.57
N THR A 47 13.20 6.87 3.42
CA THR A 47 14.62 6.86 3.08
C THR A 47 15.28 5.64 3.68
N SER A 48 16.19 5.03 2.94
CA SER A 48 16.93 3.86 3.37
C SER A 48 18.43 4.07 3.33
N PHE A 49 19.14 3.25 4.11
CA PHE A 49 20.56 2.99 3.94
C PHE A 49 20.73 1.49 3.73
N ALA A 50 21.40 1.10 2.65
CA ALA A 50 21.71 -0.29 2.35
C ALA A 50 23.23 -0.47 2.27
N ALA A 51 23.72 -1.52 2.93
CA ALA A 51 25.08 -1.99 2.77
C ALA A 51 25.04 -3.42 2.22
N VAL A 52 25.38 -3.58 0.95
CA VAL A 52 25.28 -4.86 0.24
C VAL A 52 26.68 -5.42 0.05
N GLU A 53 26.96 -6.57 0.66
CA GLU A 53 28.21 -7.32 0.46
C GLU A 53 28.41 -7.64 -1.02
N ASP A 54 29.66 -7.57 -1.49
CA ASP A 54 30.04 -7.81 -2.89
C ASP A 54 29.33 -6.87 -3.90
N GLY A 55 28.82 -5.74 -3.41
CA GLY A 55 28.07 -4.75 -4.19
C GLY A 55 28.92 -3.59 -4.73
N ALA A 56 30.18 -3.49 -4.31
CA ALA A 56 31.11 -2.43 -4.72
C ALA A 56 32.55 -2.97 -4.87
N GLY A 57 33.48 -2.07 -5.20
CA GLY A 57 34.87 -2.43 -5.48
C GLY A 57 35.07 -2.86 -6.93
N ALA A 58 36.29 -2.72 -7.45
CA ALA A 58 36.58 -3.07 -8.84
C ALA A 58 36.40 -4.56 -9.14
N ASP A 59 36.56 -5.40 -8.11
CA ASP A 59 36.45 -6.86 -8.18
C ASP A 59 35.14 -7.38 -7.56
N GLY A 60 34.26 -6.48 -7.08
CA GLY A 60 32.99 -6.85 -6.46
C GLY A 60 33.15 -7.54 -5.11
N ASP A 61 34.14 -7.15 -4.32
CA ASP A 61 34.50 -7.75 -3.03
C ASP A 61 34.32 -6.80 -1.84
N ASP A 62 33.83 -5.58 -2.09
CA ASP A 62 33.54 -4.57 -1.09
C ASP A 62 32.03 -4.43 -0.86
N TYR A 63 31.65 -3.93 0.32
CA TYR A 63 30.28 -3.52 0.60
C TYR A 63 29.91 -2.27 -0.21
N SER A 64 28.76 -2.29 -0.88
CA SER A 64 28.09 -1.05 -1.28
C SER A 64 27.62 -0.28 -0.04
N ASN A 65 27.44 1.03 -0.16
CA ASN A 65 27.00 1.88 0.95
C ASN A 65 26.12 2.99 0.38
N ASP A 66 24.83 2.71 0.25
CA ASP A 66 23.91 3.52 -0.54
C ASP A 66 22.84 4.15 0.36
N PHE A 67 22.73 5.47 0.31
CA PHE A 67 21.61 6.21 0.87
C PHE A 67 20.59 6.48 -0.23
N ASN A 68 19.34 6.10 -0.01
CA ASN A 68 18.29 6.27 -1.00
C ASN A 68 17.13 7.09 -0.43
N LEU A 69 16.55 7.93 -1.29
CA LEU A 69 15.17 8.36 -1.16
C LEU A 69 14.32 7.30 -1.85
N ASP A 70 13.56 6.51 -1.10
CA ASP A 70 12.81 5.38 -1.67
C ASP A 70 11.48 5.86 -2.25
N ASN A 71 10.74 6.69 -1.50
CA ASN A 71 9.58 7.39 -2.01
C ASN A 71 9.27 8.69 -1.24
N ALA A 72 8.47 9.55 -1.85
CA ALA A 72 7.99 10.79 -1.26
C ALA A 72 6.57 11.12 -1.76
N ARG A 73 5.72 11.62 -0.87
CA ARG A 73 4.33 11.99 -1.14
C ARG A 73 4.00 13.37 -0.64
N ILE A 74 3.17 14.07 -1.40
CA ILE A 74 2.43 15.24 -0.95
C ILE A 74 0.97 14.82 -0.87
N TYR A 75 0.35 15.00 0.29
CA TYR A 75 -1.04 14.68 0.54
C TYR A 75 -1.84 15.98 0.59
N ILE A 76 -2.91 16.08 -0.19
CA ILE A 76 -3.85 17.20 -0.12
C ILE A 76 -5.24 16.60 0.08
N ASN A 77 -5.81 16.83 1.25
CA ASN A 77 -7.18 16.42 1.53
C ASN A 77 -8.04 17.66 1.76
N GLY A 78 -9.33 17.54 1.53
CA GLY A 78 -10.22 18.60 1.95
C GLY A 78 -11.66 18.17 2.02
N GLN A 79 -12.43 19.01 2.70
CA GLN A 79 -13.86 18.90 2.83
C GLN A 79 -14.46 20.25 2.45
N PHE A 80 -15.53 20.24 1.66
CA PHE A 80 -16.23 21.45 1.27
C PHE A 80 -17.72 21.45 1.65
N HIS A 81 -18.22 20.28 2.09
CA HIS A 81 -19.56 20.06 2.63
C HIS A 81 -19.51 18.93 3.67
N GLU A 82 -20.51 18.79 4.55
CA GLU A 82 -20.57 17.71 5.57
C GLU A 82 -20.41 16.29 4.97
N TYR A 83 -20.84 16.09 3.73
CA TYR A 83 -20.81 14.79 3.03
C TYR A 83 -19.85 14.74 1.86
N VAL A 84 -19.18 15.85 1.51
CA VAL A 84 -18.38 15.90 0.28
C VAL A 84 -16.97 16.36 0.57
N LYS A 85 -16.04 15.46 0.25
CA LYS A 85 -14.61 15.56 0.49
C LYS A 85 -13.83 15.25 -0.79
N PHE A 86 -12.55 15.57 -0.79
CA PHE A 86 -11.63 15.17 -1.83
C PHE A 86 -10.30 14.73 -1.25
N GLU A 87 -9.57 13.91 -2.01
CA GLU A 87 -8.20 13.52 -1.74
C GLU A 87 -7.39 13.65 -3.05
N PHE A 88 -6.24 14.29 -2.95
CA PHE A 88 -5.27 14.43 -4.03
C PHE A 88 -3.89 14.13 -3.46
N ASN A 89 -3.31 13.00 -3.83
CA ASN A 89 -1.99 12.59 -3.37
C ASN A 89 -1.04 12.46 -4.55
N THR A 90 0.22 12.79 -4.35
CA THR A 90 1.29 12.51 -5.29
C THR A 90 2.14 11.34 -4.84
N GLU A 91 2.87 10.72 -5.76
CA GLU A 91 3.96 9.79 -5.46
C GLU A 91 5.17 10.17 -6.31
N CYS A 92 6.34 10.18 -5.69
CA CYS A 92 7.59 10.19 -6.42
C CYS A 92 7.98 8.74 -6.76
N VAL A 93 7.96 8.45 -8.06
CA VAL A 93 8.34 7.17 -8.66
C VAL A 93 9.85 7.19 -8.89
N PHE A 94 10.54 6.08 -8.59
CA PHE A 94 11.99 5.93 -8.76
C PHE A 94 12.83 7.05 -8.12
N CYS A 95 12.46 7.56 -6.94
CA CYS A 95 13.14 8.71 -6.31
C CYS A 95 14.64 8.53 -6.06
N GLY A 96 15.12 7.29 -5.98
CA GLY A 96 16.54 6.97 -5.85
C GLY A 96 17.31 7.00 -7.17
N ASN A 97 16.63 7.21 -8.31
CA ASN A 97 17.24 7.18 -9.65
C ASN A 97 16.92 8.48 -10.40
N ALA A 98 17.91 9.38 -10.50
CA ALA A 98 17.76 10.69 -11.12
C ALA A 98 17.33 10.67 -12.59
N ASP A 99 17.61 9.59 -13.34
CA ASP A 99 17.24 9.48 -14.75
C ASP A 99 15.77 9.02 -14.94
N LEU A 100 15.19 8.35 -13.94
CA LEU A 100 13.84 7.80 -13.97
C LEU A 100 12.88 8.49 -12.99
N GLN A 101 13.37 9.40 -12.15
CA GLN A 101 12.59 10.06 -11.11
C GLN A 101 11.47 10.91 -11.71
N GLU A 102 10.24 10.66 -11.25
CA GLU A 102 9.06 11.42 -11.65
C GLU A 102 8.09 11.61 -10.48
N TYR A 103 7.41 12.76 -10.43
CA TYR A 103 6.24 12.94 -9.55
C TYR A 103 4.95 12.71 -10.35
N THR A 104 4.17 11.73 -9.91
CA THR A 104 2.87 11.39 -10.51
C THR A 104 1.71 11.66 -9.57
N VAL A 105 0.50 11.74 -10.12
CA VAL A 105 -0.75 11.75 -9.35
C VAL A 105 -1.04 10.33 -8.90
N LEU A 106 -0.95 10.08 -7.59
CA LEU A 106 -1.25 8.78 -7.01
C LEU A 106 -2.76 8.61 -6.79
N ASP A 107 -3.38 9.58 -6.13
CA ASP A 107 -4.80 9.56 -5.80
C ASP A 107 -5.45 10.87 -6.26
N ALA A 108 -6.65 10.76 -6.81
CA ALA A 108 -7.50 11.90 -7.19
C ALA A 108 -8.96 11.47 -7.02
N ILE A 109 -9.49 11.71 -5.82
CA ILE A 109 -10.71 11.07 -5.33
C ILE A 109 -11.75 12.14 -4.98
N ALA A 110 -12.96 11.99 -5.52
CA ALA A 110 -14.16 12.61 -4.98
C ALA A 110 -14.82 11.65 -3.98
N LYS A 111 -15.07 12.12 -2.76
CA LYS A 111 -15.54 11.30 -1.65
C LYS A 111 -16.91 11.78 -1.18
N PHE A 112 -17.90 10.91 -1.29
CA PHE A 112 -19.26 11.13 -0.82
C PHE A 112 -19.51 10.24 0.41
N GLU A 113 -19.40 10.82 1.59
CA GLU A 113 -19.43 10.08 2.85
C GLU A 113 -20.67 10.46 3.66
N PHE A 114 -21.69 9.60 3.68
CA PHE A 114 -22.99 9.93 4.27
C PHE A 114 -23.14 9.38 5.70
N SER A 115 -22.55 8.22 5.98
CA SER A 115 -22.65 7.55 7.28
C SER A 115 -21.55 6.49 7.42
N PRO A 116 -21.30 5.97 8.63
CA PRO A 116 -20.36 4.84 8.79
C PRO A 116 -20.67 3.63 7.89
N ALA A 117 -21.94 3.43 7.49
CA ALA A 117 -22.36 2.27 6.71
C ALA A 117 -22.44 2.50 5.20
N VAL A 118 -22.52 3.75 4.72
CA VAL A 118 -22.87 4.03 3.32
C VAL A 118 -22.03 5.20 2.83
N ASN A 119 -20.99 4.89 2.05
CA ASN A 119 -20.09 5.87 1.45
C ASN A 119 -19.72 5.45 0.02
N ILE A 120 -19.47 6.44 -0.84
CA ILE A 120 -19.07 6.25 -2.23
C ILE A 120 -17.85 7.12 -2.50
N TRP A 121 -16.76 6.50 -2.97
CA TRP A 121 -15.59 7.20 -3.47
C TRP A 121 -15.46 6.93 -4.96
N ALA A 122 -15.02 7.93 -5.73
CA ALA A 122 -14.87 7.81 -7.19
C ALA A 122 -13.65 8.60 -7.68
N GLY A 123 -12.95 8.07 -8.68
CA GLY A 123 -11.76 8.67 -9.26
C GLY A 123 -10.59 7.69 -9.32
N ARG A 124 -9.36 8.20 -9.24
CA ARG A 124 -8.15 7.37 -9.09
C ARG A 124 -7.95 7.06 -7.62
N MET A 125 -8.10 5.80 -7.24
CA MET A 125 -8.02 5.37 -5.84
C MET A 125 -7.60 3.91 -5.72
N LEU A 126 -7.34 3.47 -4.50
CA LEU A 126 -6.95 2.10 -4.20
C LEU A 126 -8.04 1.08 -4.56
N VAL A 127 -7.65 0.03 -5.29
CA VAL A 127 -8.54 -1.10 -5.61
C VAL A 127 -8.61 -2.04 -4.40
N PRO A 128 -9.79 -2.49 -3.95
CA PRO A 128 -9.91 -3.39 -2.80
C PRO A 128 -9.01 -4.63 -2.91
N ALA A 129 -8.20 -4.87 -1.89
CA ALA A 129 -7.21 -5.95 -1.84
C ALA A 129 -6.95 -6.40 -0.39
N ASP A 130 -5.93 -7.24 -0.16
CA ASP A 130 -5.48 -7.59 1.19
C ASP A 130 -4.90 -6.39 1.96
N ARG A 131 -4.68 -6.59 3.26
CA ARG A 131 -4.09 -5.60 4.16
C ARG A 131 -2.72 -5.09 3.71
N ALA A 132 -1.90 -5.92 3.07
CA ALA A 132 -0.56 -5.50 2.66
C ALA A 132 -0.69 -4.35 1.66
N GLU A 133 -1.50 -4.54 0.61
CA GLU A 133 -1.79 -3.51 -0.39
C GLU A 133 -2.55 -2.31 0.21
N MET A 134 -3.54 -2.57 1.05
CA MET A 134 -4.40 -1.54 1.65
C MET A 134 -3.69 -0.64 2.68
N SER A 135 -2.56 -1.07 3.23
CA SER A 135 -1.77 -0.27 4.18
C SER A 135 -0.76 0.63 3.47
N GLY A 136 -0.30 0.20 2.30
CA GLY A 136 0.71 0.93 1.54
C GLY A 136 2.02 1.16 2.31
N PRO A 137 2.94 1.95 1.73
CA PRO A 137 4.30 2.06 2.25
C PRO A 137 4.41 2.85 3.57
N PHE A 138 3.39 3.64 3.93
CA PHE A 138 3.41 4.54 5.09
C PHE A 138 2.66 4.00 6.31
N TYR A 139 2.01 2.84 6.20
CA TYR A 139 1.28 2.19 7.30
C TYR A 139 1.57 0.69 7.39
N ALA A 140 2.55 0.20 6.61
CA ALA A 140 3.06 -1.15 6.70
C ALA A 140 4.03 -1.34 7.87
N ASN A 141 4.02 -2.53 8.49
CA ASN A 141 4.90 -2.88 9.62
C ASN A 141 6.28 -3.37 9.14
N THR A 142 6.43 -3.61 7.84
CA THR A 142 7.68 -3.98 7.18
C THR A 142 8.07 -2.91 6.18
N TYR A 143 9.37 -2.65 6.04
CA TYR A 143 9.88 -1.64 5.11
C TYR A 143 9.55 -2.02 3.66
N ASP A 144 9.99 -3.20 3.23
CA ASP A 144 9.56 -3.78 1.95
C ASP A 144 8.35 -4.66 2.23
N PHE A 145 7.14 -4.14 2.03
CA PHE A 145 5.94 -4.93 2.31
C PHE A 145 5.68 -5.95 1.19
N ASN A 146 5.85 -5.57 -0.09
CA ASN A 146 5.64 -6.47 -1.23
C ASN A 146 6.82 -6.39 -2.22
N ARG A 147 7.43 -7.53 -2.56
CA ARG A 147 8.37 -7.67 -3.70
C ARG A 147 7.73 -8.32 -4.92
N THR A 148 6.49 -8.76 -4.79
CA THR A 148 5.73 -9.40 -5.88
C THR A 148 4.35 -8.76 -5.92
N PRO A 149 3.93 -8.21 -7.07
CA PRO A 149 2.58 -7.70 -7.23
C PRO A 149 1.60 -8.87 -7.25
N PHE A 150 0.55 -8.78 -6.43
CA PHE A 150 -0.48 -9.80 -6.32
C PHE A 150 -1.71 -9.51 -7.18
N TYR A 151 -1.94 -8.23 -7.51
CA TYR A 151 -3.07 -7.78 -8.32
C TYR A 151 -2.61 -6.99 -9.55
N PRO A 152 -3.45 -6.91 -10.61
CA PRO A 152 -3.07 -6.25 -11.87
C PRO A 152 -2.64 -4.79 -11.66
N ALA A 153 -3.32 -4.07 -10.76
CA ALA A 153 -3.01 -2.68 -10.43
C ALA A 153 -1.65 -2.46 -9.76
N ASP A 154 -0.96 -3.51 -9.32
CA ASP A 154 0.39 -3.45 -8.76
C ASP A 154 1.48 -3.73 -9.79
N PHE A 155 1.15 -4.41 -10.89
CA PHE A 155 2.14 -4.83 -11.90
C PHE A 155 2.29 -3.83 -13.04
N SER A 156 1.43 -2.82 -13.14
CA SER A 156 1.46 -1.87 -14.24
C SER A 156 2.22 -0.59 -13.88
N THR A 157 2.96 -0.09 -14.87
CA THR A 157 3.73 1.16 -14.80
C THR A 157 2.94 2.38 -15.24
N ASP A 158 1.74 2.17 -15.80
CA ASP A 158 0.97 3.18 -16.49
C ASP A 158 -0.51 3.10 -16.13
N PHE A 159 -1.17 4.25 -16.08
CA PHE A 159 -2.64 4.29 -16.01
C PHE A 159 -3.24 4.33 -17.41
N GLY A 160 -4.31 3.57 -17.63
CA GLY A 160 -5.08 3.60 -18.88
C GLY A 160 -4.60 2.59 -19.91
N ALA A 161 -4.58 2.98 -21.19
CA ALA A 161 -4.40 2.05 -22.30
C ALA A 161 -3.04 1.31 -22.24
N GLY A 162 -3.07 0.00 -21.99
CA GLY A 162 -1.86 -0.84 -21.85
C GLY A 162 -1.44 -1.11 -20.41
N GLY A 163 -2.17 -0.57 -19.44
CA GLY A 163 -1.96 -0.78 -18.01
C GLY A 163 -3.21 -1.22 -17.26
N ALA A 164 -3.03 -1.57 -15.99
CA ALA A 164 -4.09 -2.04 -15.09
C ALA A 164 -4.18 -1.21 -13.78
N GLY A 165 -3.52 -0.06 -13.75
CA GLY A 165 -3.34 0.77 -12.56
C GLY A 165 -1.86 0.97 -12.20
N VAL A 166 -1.57 1.68 -11.11
CA VAL A 166 -0.20 1.82 -10.58
C VAL A 166 -0.24 1.84 -9.05
N TYR A 167 0.64 1.05 -8.42
CA TYR A 167 0.73 0.91 -6.96
C TYR A 167 -0.60 0.55 -6.30
N GLY A 168 -1.38 -0.33 -6.92
CA GLY A 168 -2.66 -0.81 -6.40
C GLY A 168 -3.81 0.18 -6.59
N ARG A 169 -3.56 1.33 -7.26
CA ARG A 169 -4.60 2.32 -7.60
C ARG A 169 -5.07 2.11 -9.02
N ASP A 170 -6.34 2.38 -9.25
CA ASP A 170 -6.95 2.42 -10.57
C ASP A 170 -8.08 3.46 -10.64
N HIS A 171 -8.60 3.72 -11.83
CA HIS A 171 -9.76 4.55 -12.07
C HIS A 171 -11.04 3.77 -11.86
N GLY A 172 -11.92 4.24 -10.97
CA GLY A 172 -13.17 3.53 -10.70
C GLY A 172 -14.06 4.17 -9.65
N VAL A 173 -14.94 3.34 -9.09
CA VAL A 173 -15.90 3.68 -8.04
C VAL A 173 -15.88 2.60 -6.96
N ASN A 174 -15.76 3.01 -5.71
CA ASN A 174 -15.89 2.15 -4.53
C ASN A 174 -17.16 2.53 -3.76
N PHE A 175 -17.92 1.52 -3.35
CA PHE A 175 -18.91 1.58 -2.29
C PHE A 175 -18.34 0.90 -1.04
N TRP A 176 -18.39 1.57 0.11
CA TRP A 176 -17.81 1.04 1.34
C TRP A 176 -18.55 1.49 2.59
N GLY A 177 -18.34 0.74 3.66
CA GLY A 177 -18.90 1.06 4.96
C GLY A 177 -18.60 0.02 6.02
N ALA A 178 -19.24 0.21 7.17
CA ALA A 178 -19.17 -0.68 8.31
C ALA A 178 -20.55 -0.92 8.93
N ALA A 179 -20.78 -2.15 9.40
CA ALA A 179 -21.94 -2.57 10.15
C ALA A 179 -21.48 -3.24 11.46
N GLY A 180 -21.27 -2.43 12.50
CA GLY A 180 -20.66 -2.89 13.75
C GLY A 180 -19.22 -3.39 13.51
N PRO A 181 -18.88 -4.64 13.86
CA PRO A 181 -17.54 -5.20 13.65
C PRO A 181 -17.22 -5.56 12.20
N LEU A 182 -18.23 -5.57 11.31
CA LEU A 182 -18.05 -5.90 9.90
C LEU A 182 -17.70 -4.64 9.10
N GLN A 183 -16.57 -4.65 8.40
CA GLN A 183 -16.18 -3.64 7.42
C GLN A 183 -16.20 -4.24 6.02
N TYR A 184 -16.61 -3.47 5.03
CA TYR A 184 -16.69 -3.93 3.66
C TYR A 184 -16.41 -2.81 2.66
N VAL A 185 -15.85 -3.20 1.53
CA VAL A 185 -15.72 -2.37 0.34
C VAL A 185 -15.92 -3.24 -0.89
N PHE A 186 -16.63 -2.69 -1.86
CA PHE A 186 -16.82 -3.25 -3.19
C PHE A 186 -16.59 -2.15 -4.21
N GLY A 187 -15.93 -2.45 -5.32
CA GLY A 187 -15.69 -1.47 -6.36
C GLY A 187 -15.65 -2.06 -7.76
N VAL A 188 -15.78 -1.14 -8.71
CA VAL A 188 -15.73 -1.38 -10.15
C VAL A 188 -14.71 -0.41 -10.74
N PHE A 189 -13.79 -0.93 -11.53
CA PHE A 189 -12.62 -0.23 -12.03
C PHE A 189 -12.37 -0.56 -13.49
N ASP A 190 -11.58 0.28 -14.16
CA ASP A 190 -11.13 0.06 -15.53
C ASP A 190 -10.37 -1.28 -15.67
N GLY A 191 -9.50 -1.60 -14.72
CA GLY A 191 -8.63 -2.77 -14.73
C GLY A 191 -7.61 -2.74 -15.87
N LEU A 192 -7.13 -3.92 -16.28
CA LEU A 192 -6.27 -4.05 -17.46
C LEU A 192 -7.00 -3.55 -18.70
N ARG A 193 -6.38 -2.68 -19.50
CA ARG A 193 -6.97 -2.18 -20.75
C ARG A 193 -6.13 -2.52 -21.97
N ASN A 194 -6.77 -2.93 -23.05
CA ASN A 194 -6.11 -3.52 -24.22
C ASN A 194 -5.35 -4.80 -23.82
N ALA A 195 -4.20 -5.10 -24.43
CA ALA A 195 -3.49 -6.36 -24.21
C ALA A 195 -4.44 -7.56 -24.40
N SER A 196 -4.70 -8.36 -23.37
CA SER A 196 -5.72 -9.41 -23.41
C SER A 196 -7.15 -8.85 -23.38
N ASN A 197 -7.40 -7.77 -22.63
CA ASN A 197 -8.70 -7.13 -22.48
C ASN A 197 -8.99 -6.13 -23.61
N VAL A 198 -9.09 -6.64 -24.85
CA VAL A 198 -9.44 -5.84 -26.04
C VAL A 198 -10.89 -5.34 -25.97
N ASP A 199 -11.75 -6.09 -25.27
CA ASP A 199 -13.17 -5.81 -25.14
C ASP A 199 -13.50 -4.79 -24.03
N ASP A 200 -12.46 -4.28 -23.33
CA ASP A 200 -12.57 -3.21 -22.31
C ASP A 200 -13.49 -3.62 -21.13
N ASN A 201 -13.42 -4.89 -20.72
CA ASN A 201 -14.15 -5.44 -19.58
C ASN A 201 -13.69 -4.80 -18.26
N LEU A 202 -14.61 -4.52 -17.35
CA LEU A 202 -14.32 -3.90 -16.06
C LEU A 202 -13.72 -4.91 -15.06
N LEU A 203 -12.86 -4.39 -14.18
CA LEU A 203 -12.40 -5.12 -13.01
C LEU A 203 -13.33 -4.89 -11.82
N TYR A 204 -13.65 -5.96 -11.11
CA TYR A 204 -14.44 -5.95 -9.88
C TYR A 204 -13.55 -6.30 -8.70
N GLY A 205 -13.56 -5.46 -7.66
CA GLY A 205 -12.78 -5.68 -6.45
C GLY A 205 -13.68 -5.69 -5.20
N ALA A 206 -13.39 -6.56 -4.25
CA ALA A 206 -14.10 -6.60 -2.98
C ALA A 206 -13.16 -6.96 -1.83
N ARG A 207 -13.43 -6.39 -0.65
CA ARG A 207 -12.83 -6.79 0.63
C ARG A 207 -13.90 -6.79 1.70
N VAL A 208 -13.89 -7.83 2.54
CA VAL A 208 -14.71 -7.92 3.74
C VAL A 208 -13.81 -8.26 4.92
N ALA A 209 -13.95 -7.53 6.02
CA ALA A 209 -13.18 -7.70 7.24
C ALA A 209 -14.10 -7.81 8.45
N TYR A 210 -13.80 -8.72 9.36
CA TYR A 210 -14.51 -8.87 10.62
C TYR A 210 -13.56 -8.63 11.79
N ASN A 211 -13.89 -7.64 12.61
CA ASN A 211 -13.15 -7.25 13.81
C ASN A 211 -13.74 -8.00 15.01
N PHE A 212 -13.01 -8.99 15.54
CA PHE A 212 -13.43 -9.79 16.70
C PHE A 212 -13.26 -9.05 18.03
N TRP A 213 -12.36 -8.07 18.09
CA TRP A 213 -12.12 -7.21 19.24
C TRP A 213 -12.50 -5.76 18.91
N ASP A 214 -11.61 -4.79 19.11
CA ASP A 214 -11.85 -3.39 18.74
C ASP A 214 -11.88 -3.24 17.22
N VAL A 215 -12.77 -2.35 16.74
CA VAL A 215 -12.90 -2.04 15.31
C VAL A 215 -11.73 -1.19 14.87
N GLU A 216 -11.04 -1.64 13.84
CA GLU A 216 -9.97 -0.90 13.18
C GLU A 216 -10.47 0.46 12.64
N LYS A 217 -9.79 1.53 13.05
CA LYS A 217 -10.12 2.91 12.66
C LYS A 217 -9.08 3.44 11.69
N ASN A 218 -9.43 3.50 10.42
CA ASN A 218 -8.63 4.15 9.38
C ASN A 218 -9.49 5.18 8.62
N PRO A 219 -8.85 6.11 7.89
CA PRO A 219 -9.56 6.92 6.90
C PRO A 219 -10.15 6.01 5.81
N GLY A 220 -11.47 6.01 5.67
CA GLY A 220 -12.12 5.22 4.62
C GLY A 220 -12.10 3.71 4.86
N TYR A 221 -11.89 2.96 3.78
CA TYR A 221 -11.72 1.50 3.77
C TYR A 221 -10.25 1.06 3.84
N TYR A 222 -9.31 1.99 3.98
CA TYR A 222 -7.88 1.66 4.09
C TYR A 222 -7.56 0.84 5.34
N THR A 223 -6.38 0.22 5.37
CA THR A 223 -5.92 -0.56 6.53
C THR A 223 -4.59 -0.03 7.05
N SER A 224 -4.17 -0.53 8.21
CA SER A 224 -2.79 -0.41 8.69
C SER A 224 -2.28 -1.80 9.06
N SER A 225 -0.97 -2.05 8.95
CA SER A 225 -0.36 -3.29 9.43
C SER A 225 -0.09 -3.28 10.94
N THR A 226 -0.20 -2.13 11.60
CA THR A 226 -0.13 -1.95 13.05
C THR A 226 -0.77 -0.61 13.43
N TYR A 227 -1.23 -0.50 14.67
CA TYR A 227 -1.79 0.73 15.24
C TYR A 227 -0.95 1.26 16.40
N TYR A 228 0.19 0.63 16.68
CA TYR A 228 1.07 0.96 17.79
C TYR A 228 0.33 1.09 19.14
N GLY A 229 -0.72 0.30 19.33
CA GLY A 229 -1.59 0.29 20.50
C GLY A 229 -2.63 1.41 20.57
N GLN A 230 -2.66 2.34 19.61
CA GLN A 230 -3.65 3.43 19.58
C GLN A 230 -5.05 2.96 19.19
N GLY A 231 -5.13 1.83 18.49
CA GLY A 231 -6.39 1.21 18.05
C GLY A 231 -7.09 0.36 19.12
N GLY A 232 -6.50 0.18 20.31
CA GLY A 232 -6.97 -0.76 21.31
C GLY A 232 -6.47 -2.19 21.03
N ASP A 233 -7.25 -3.18 21.46
CA ASP A 233 -6.95 -4.58 21.17
C ASP A 233 -7.61 -4.97 19.84
N ILE A 234 -6.82 -5.33 18.84
CA ILE A 234 -7.28 -5.65 17.49
C ILE A 234 -7.14 -7.13 17.22
N LEU A 235 -8.20 -7.74 16.71
CA LEU A 235 -8.16 -9.06 16.10
C LEU A 235 -9.10 -9.03 14.91
N THR A 236 -8.54 -9.00 13.72
CA THR A 236 -9.31 -8.85 12.48
C THR A 236 -8.91 -9.91 11.49
N MET A 237 -9.90 -10.60 10.93
CA MET A 237 -9.71 -11.46 9.77
C MET A 237 -10.43 -10.83 8.57
N ALA A 238 -9.78 -10.85 7.41
CA ALA A 238 -10.33 -10.32 6.19
C ALA A 238 -10.10 -11.25 5.00
N TYR A 239 -10.97 -11.09 4.00
CA TYR A 239 -10.86 -11.73 2.70
C TYR A 239 -11.04 -10.68 1.62
N ALA A 240 -10.24 -10.77 0.56
CA ALA A 240 -10.34 -9.90 -0.60
C ALA A 240 -10.30 -10.72 -1.90
N ALA A 241 -10.98 -10.22 -2.92
CA ALA A 241 -10.98 -10.80 -4.24
C ALA A 241 -11.05 -9.72 -5.32
N GLN A 242 -10.39 -9.98 -6.44
CA GLN A 242 -10.52 -9.19 -7.66
C GLN A 242 -10.74 -10.12 -8.85
N TYR A 243 -11.61 -9.70 -9.77
CA TYR A 243 -11.94 -10.44 -10.99
C TYR A 243 -12.04 -9.50 -12.17
N GLN A 244 -11.52 -9.93 -13.32
CA GLN A 244 -11.68 -9.23 -14.60
C GLN A 244 -11.72 -10.25 -15.74
N GLU A 245 -12.78 -10.22 -16.54
CA GLU A 245 -12.84 -10.97 -17.80
C GLU A 245 -11.76 -10.46 -18.75
N ASP A 246 -11.04 -11.37 -19.40
CA ASP A 246 -9.87 -11.06 -20.23
C ASP A 246 -8.75 -10.27 -19.52
N GLY A 247 -8.72 -10.25 -18.19
CA GLY A 247 -7.73 -9.55 -17.37
C GLY A 247 -6.32 -10.17 -17.38
N ALA A 248 -6.09 -11.27 -18.10
CA ALA A 248 -4.81 -11.95 -18.21
C ALA A 248 -4.56 -12.53 -19.62
N GLY A 249 -3.29 -12.81 -19.94
CA GLY A 249 -2.89 -13.43 -21.21
C GLY A 249 -2.51 -12.42 -22.28
N THR A 250 -2.90 -12.68 -23.53
CA THR A 250 -2.56 -11.82 -24.70
C THR A 250 -3.79 -11.58 -25.57
N ALA A 251 -3.74 -10.58 -26.45
CA ALA A 251 -4.84 -10.29 -27.39
C ALA A 251 -5.29 -11.50 -28.23
N GLY A 252 -4.37 -12.41 -28.58
CA GLY A 252 -4.68 -13.60 -29.38
C GLY A 252 -5.08 -14.83 -28.55
N ALA A 253 -4.96 -14.75 -27.22
CA ALA A 253 -5.29 -15.81 -26.28
C ALA A 253 -5.59 -15.16 -24.91
N PRO A 254 -6.74 -14.48 -24.79
CA PRO A 254 -7.13 -13.85 -23.53
C PRO A 254 -7.60 -14.90 -22.52
N ALA A 255 -7.49 -14.57 -21.24
CA ALA A 255 -7.93 -15.37 -20.12
C ALA A 255 -8.42 -14.46 -18.99
N ASP A 256 -9.33 -14.98 -18.18
CA ASP A 256 -9.86 -14.23 -17.04
C ASP A 256 -8.84 -14.15 -15.91
N PHE A 257 -8.80 -12.99 -15.26
CA PHE A 257 -8.08 -12.80 -14.02
C PHE A 257 -8.98 -13.10 -12.82
N LEU A 258 -8.48 -13.89 -11.86
CA LEU A 258 -9.05 -14.04 -10.53
C LEU A 258 -7.93 -14.03 -9.49
N GLY A 259 -7.91 -13.00 -8.65
CA GLY A 259 -7.03 -12.89 -7.50
C GLY A 259 -7.82 -13.02 -6.21
N MET A 260 -7.35 -13.82 -5.25
CA MET A 260 -7.98 -13.99 -3.94
C MET A 260 -6.93 -13.99 -2.85
N SER A 261 -7.23 -13.36 -1.72
CA SER A 261 -6.34 -13.29 -0.57
C SER A 261 -7.12 -13.27 0.73
N ALA A 262 -6.45 -13.66 1.81
CA ALA A 262 -6.96 -13.53 3.16
C ALA A 262 -5.84 -13.02 4.06
N ASP A 263 -6.20 -12.17 5.02
CA ASP A 263 -5.27 -11.66 6.00
C ASP A 263 -5.84 -11.73 7.42
N LEU A 264 -4.93 -11.76 8.38
CA LEU A 264 -5.19 -11.71 9.81
C LEU A 264 -4.29 -10.62 10.39
N LEU A 265 -4.85 -9.79 11.25
CA LEU A 265 -4.09 -8.90 12.13
C LEU A 265 -4.51 -9.18 13.56
N MET A 266 -3.55 -9.45 14.44
CA MET A 266 -3.74 -9.40 15.87
C MET A 266 -2.80 -8.36 16.46
N GLU A 267 -3.35 -7.34 17.11
CA GLU A 267 -2.59 -6.40 17.92
C GLU A 267 -3.11 -6.44 19.35
N LYS A 268 -2.24 -6.78 20.31
CA LYS A 268 -2.60 -6.83 21.73
C LYS A 268 -1.84 -5.76 22.50
N THR A 269 -2.59 -4.88 23.17
CA THR A 269 -1.98 -3.90 24.07
C THR A 269 -1.54 -4.60 25.36
N LEU A 270 -0.32 -4.31 25.80
CA LEU A 270 0.24 -4.83 27.06
C LEU A 270 0.21 -3.75 28.16
N GLY A 271 -0.73 -2.81 28.07
CA GLY A 271 -0.74 -1.60 28.90
C GLY A 271 0.45 -0.68 28.58
N GLY A 272 1.03 -0.05 29.60
CA GLY A 272 2.20 0.84 29.44
C GLY A 272 3.51 0.15 29.02
N ALA A 273 3.49 -1.17 28.78
CA ALA A 273 4.66 -1.97 28.42
C ALA A 273 4.88 -2.12 26.90
N GLY A 274 3.92 -1.68 26.08
CA GLY A 274 4.00 -1.75 24.62
C GLY A 274 2.89 -2.60 24.00
N VAL A 275 3.18 -3.17 22.85
CA VAL A 275 2.22 -3.84 21.96
C VAL A 275 2.86 -5.10 21.36
N ILE A 276 2.06 -6.16 21.22
CA ILE A 276 2.40 -7.32 20.38
C ILE A 276 1.55 -7.25 19.12
N THR A 277 2.19 -7.25 17.95
CA THR A 277 1.53 -7.27 16.64
C THR A 277 1.91 -8.55 15.90
N VAL A 278 0.92 -9.26 15.37
CA VAL A 278 1.04 -10.47 14.53
C VAL A 278 0.21 -10.29 13.28
#